data_AF-A0A954BAX8-F1
#
_entry.id   AF-A0A954BAX8-F1
#
_cell.length_a   1.000
_cell.length_b   1.000
_cell.length_c   1.000
_cell.angle_alpha   90.00
_cell.angle_beta   90.00
_cell.angle_gamma   90.00
#
_symmetry.space_group_name_H-M   'P 1'
#
loop_
_entity.id
_entity.type
_entity.pdbx_description
1 polymer ?
#
loop_
_entity_poly.entity_id
_entity_poly.type
_entity_poly.pdbx_seq_one_letter_code
_entity_poly.pdbx_strand_id
1 'polypeptide(L)'
;VRLGLVLAEIGRVNDVKITEQEVQQALIQEARQYPGQERQVIEFFQKNPNAMAQLRAPIYEDKVVDYILGEADVTDKTVSREELFKEDEE
;
A
#
# COMPACT_ATOMS: atom_id res chain seq x y z
N VAL A 1 6.53 -6.06 15.44
CA VAL A 1 6.53 -6.64 14.07
C VAL A 1 5.48 -7.77 13.89
N ARG A 2 4.31 -7.71 14.56
CA ARG A 2 3.32 -8.80 14.46
C ARG A 2 2.33 -8.58 13.30
N LEU A 3 1.89 -7.33 13.07
CA LEU A 3 0.91 -6.99 12.04
C LEU A 3 1.40 -7.30 10.62
N GLY A 4 2.61 -6.86 10.27
CA GLY A 4 3.17 -7.11 8.92
C GLY A 4 3.34 -8.59 8.60
N LEU A 5 3.58 -9.45 9.60
CA LEU A 5 3.64 -10.91 9.40
C LEU A 5 2.26 -11.50 9.12
N VAL A 6 1.22 -10.99 9.78
CA VAL A 6 -0.17 -11.42 9.55
C VAL A 6 -0.63 -11.01 8.16
N LEU A 7 -0.40 -9.77 7.75
CA LEU A 7 -0.72 -9.29 6.40
C LEU A 7 0.02 -10.09 5.32
N ALA A 8 1.31 -10.37 5.53
CA ALA A 8 2.09 -11.20 4.63
C ALA A 8 1.50 -12.62 4.49
N GLU A 9 1.08 -13.23 5.59
CA GLU A 9 0.49 -14.57 5.57
C GLU A 9 -0.89 -14.60 4.90
N ILE A 10 -1.75 -13.61 5.15
CA ILE A 10 -3.06 -13.50 4.50
C ILE A 10 -2.89 -13.33 2.99
N GLY A 11 -2.02 -12.43 2.55
CA GLY A 11 -1.78 -12.24 1.12
C GLY A 11 -1.14 -13.47 0.46
N ARG A 12 -0.29 -14.22 1.18
CA ARG A 12 0.31 -15.46 0.70
C ARG A 12 -0.73 -16.58 0.52
N VAL A 13 -1.63 -16.76 1.49
CA VAL A 13 -2.69 -17.78 1.45
C VAL A 13 -3.70 -17.51 0.33
N ASN A 14 -4.00 -16.23 0.09
CA ASN A 14 -4.99 -15.80 -0.90
C ASN A 14 -4.39 -15.41 -2.26
N ASP A 15 -3.11 -15.73 -2.49
CA ASP A 15 -2.37 -15.49 -3.74
C ASP A 15 -2.48 -14.04 -4.26
N VAL A 16 -2.43 -13.07 -3.34
CA VAL A 16 -2.48 -11.64 -3.68
C VAL A 16 -1.21 -11.28 -4.44
N LYS A 17 -1.37 -10.93 -5.73
CA LYS A 17 -0.27 -10.58 -6.61
C LYS A 17 -0.28 -9.11 -6.97
N ILE A 18 0.92 -8.54 -7.00
CA ILE A 18 1.15 -7.21 -7.57
C ILE A 18 1.41 -7.38 -9.06
N THR A 19 0.68 -6.63 -9.86
CA THR A 19 0.85 -6.57 -11.31
C THR A 19 2.00 -5.64 -11.69
N GLU A 20 2.62 -5.89 -12.84
CA GLU A 20 3.67 -4.99 -13.34
C GLU A 20 3.16 -3.57 -13.61
N GLN A 21 1.88 -3.43 -13.97
CA GLN A 21 1.25 -2.13 -14.19
C GLN A 21 1.20 -1.29 -12.91
N GLU A 22 0.86 -1.89 -11.77
CA GLU A 22 0.82 -1.21 -10.46
C GLU A 22 2.22 -0.72 -10.05
N VAL A 23 3.23 -1.57 -10.24
CA VAL A 23 4.63 -1.19 -9.97
C VAL A 23 5.09 -0.06 -10.89
N GLN A 24 4.73 -0.10 -12.17
CA GLN A 24 5.07 0.94 -13.12
C GLN A 24 4.37 2.26 -12.80
N GLN A 25 3.10 2.22 -12.39
CA GLN A 25 2.37 3.42 -11.97
C GLN A 25 3.00 4.04 -10.72
N ALA A 26 3.30 3.23 -9.70
CA ALA A 26 3.98 3.71 -8.50
C ALA A 26 5.34 4.32 -8.82
N LEU A 27 6.09 3.74 -9.78
CA LEU A 27 7.39 4.26 -10.21
C LEU A 27 7.26 5.63 -10.89
N ILE A 28 6.23 5.80 -11.72
CA ILE A 28 5.92 7.09 -12.35
C ILE A 28 5.51 8.13 -11.30
N GLN A 29 4.70 7.74 -10.32
CA GLN A 29 4.30 8.63 -9.23
C GLN A 29 5.52 9.08 -8.41
N GLU A 30 6.42 8.16 -8.08
CA GLU A 30 7.65 8.46 -7.37
C GLU A 30 8.56 9.39 -8.19
N ALA A 31 8.74 9.10 -9.48
CA ALA A 31 9.54 9.95 -10.38
C ALA A 31 9.00 11.38 -10.48
N ARG A 32 7.67 11.57 -10.44
CA ARG A 32 7.02 12.90 -10.45
C ARG A 32 7.35 13.74 -9.22
N GLN A 33 7.70 13.12 -8.10
CA GLN A 33 8.14 13.85 -6.90
C GLN A 33 9.53 14.48 -7.07
N TYR A 34 10.27 14.12 -8.12
CA TYR A 34 11.62 14.60 -8.41
C TYR A 34 11.73 15.24 -9.81
N PRO A 35 11.18 16.46 -10.01
CA PRO A 35 11.25 17.16 -11.30
C PRO A 35 12.69 17.38 -11.77
N GLY A 36 12.97 17.08 -13.04
CA GLY A 36 14.30 17.23 -13.64
C GLY A 36 15.27 16.06 -13.38
N GLN A 37 14.89 15.09 -12.55
CA GLN A 37 15.68 13.89 -12.26
C GLN A 37 14.91 12.58 -12.51
N GLU A 38 13.72 12.65 -13.11
CA GLU A 38 12.81 11.53 -13.37
C GLU A 38 13.51 10.30 -13.97
N ARG A 39 14.38 10.52 -14.98
CA ARG A 39 15.16 9.44 -15.62
C ARG A 39 16.13 8.76 -14.66
N GLN A 40 16.78 9.52 -13.77
CA GLN A 40 17.72 8.98 -12.79
C GLN A 40 16.98 8.17 -11.71
N VAL A 41 15.80 8.64 -11.30
CA VAL A 41 14.93 7.92 -10.36
C VAL A 41 14.49 6.58 -10.95
N ILE A 42 14.00 6.57 -12.20
CA ILE A 42 13.60 5.35 -12.89
C ILE A 42 14.77 4.37 -13.01
N GLU A 43 15.95 4.84 -13.45
CA GLU A 43 17.13 3.99 -13.53
C GLU A 43 17.57 3.45 -12.16
N PHE A 44 17.50 4.27 -11.10
CA PHE A 44 17.85 3.87 -9.75
C PHE A 44 17.00 2.69 -9.29
N PHE A 45 15.68 2.79 -9.45
CA PHE A 45 14.77 1.70 -9.10
C PHE A 45 14.99 0.46 -9.96
N GLN A 46 15.19 0.60 -11.27
CA GLN A 46 15.47 -0.53 -12.16
C GLN A 46 16.76 -1.27 -11.79
N LYS A 47 17.80 -0.54 -11.36
CA LYS A 47 19.11 -1.11 -10.99
C LYS A 47 19.15 -1.61 -9.55
N ASN A 48 18.19 -1.23 -8.71
CA ASN A 48 18.18 -1.54 -7.28
C ASN A 48 16.93 -2.36 -6.89
N PRO A 49 17.06 -3.71 -6.85
CA PRO A 49 15.97 -4.60 -6.46
C PRO A 49 15.41 -4.31 -5.06
N ASN A 50 16.23 -3.84 -4.13
CA ASN A 50 15.78 -3.49 -2.78
C ASN A 50 14.91 -2.23 -2.79
N ALA A 51 15.26 -1.24 -3.59
CA ALA A 51 14.42 -0.06 -3.77
C ALA A 51 13.09 -0.42 -4.45
N MET A 52 13.11 -1.37 -5.40
CA MET A 52 11.88 -1.89 -5.97
C MET A 52 11.01 -2.65 -4.97
N ALA A 53 11.61 -3.39 -4.04
CA ALA A 53 10.87 -4.03 -2.97
C ALA A 53 10.18 -3.00 -2.05
N GLN A 54 10.85 -1.86 -1.77
CA GLN A 54 10.26 -0.76 -1.00
C GLN A 54 9.06 -0.13 -1.70
N LEU A 55 9.08 0.00 -3.03
CA LEU A 55 7.93 0.49 -3.78
C LEU A 55 6.77 -0.53 -3.80
N ARG A 56 7.09 -1.82 -3.80
CA ARG A 56 6.10 -2.90 -3.82
C ARG A 56 5.43 -3.12 -2.48
N ALA A 57 6.10 -2.86 -1.36
CA ALA A 57 5.57 -3.15 -0.04
C ALA A 57 4.24 -2.42 0.27
N PRO A 58 4.13 -1.09 0.06
CA PRO A 58 2.85 -0.38 0.26
C PRO A 58 1.74 -0.89 -0.65
N ILE A 59 2.06 -1.13 -1.94
CA ILE A 59 1.08 -1.65 -2.91
C ILE A 59 0.54 -3.01 -2.46
N TYR A 60 1.42 -3.88 -1.96
CA TYR A 60 1.03 -5.18 -1.45
C TYR A 60 0.13 -5.05 -0.22
N GLU A 61 0.50 -4.19 0.72
CA GLU A 61 -0.25 -3.94 1.94
C GLU A 61 -1.66 -3.44 1.62
N ASP A 62 -1.79 -2.42 0.76
CA ASP A 62 -3.08 -1.89 0.32
C ASP A 62 -3.96 -2.98 -0.29
N LYS A 63 -3.41 -3.82 -1.18
CA LYS A 63 -4.17 -4.91 -1.80
C LYS A 63 -4.63 -5.99 -0.82
N VAL A 64 -3.80 -6.29 0.18
CA VAL A 64 -4.18 -7.25 1.23
C VAL A 64 -5.27 -6.66 2.10
N VAL A 65 -5.20 -5.36 2.42
CA VAL A 65 -6.24 -4.66 3.17
C VAL A 65 -7.55 -4.62 2.37
N ASP A 66 -7.50 -4.27 1.09
CA ASP A 66 -8.66 -4.28 0.20
C ASP A 66 -9.30 -5.67 0.11
N TYR A 67 -8.48 -6.72 0.03
CA TYR A 67 -8.96 -8.10 0.07
C TYR A 67 -9.69 -8.41 1.39
N ILE A 68 -9.11 -8.02 2.53
CA ILE A 68 -9.74 -8.21 3.84
C ILE A 68 -11.06 -7.44 3.93
N LEU A 69 -11.10 -6.20 3.46
CA LEU A 69 -12.31 -5.36 3.45
C LEU A 69 -13.40 -5.93 2.53
N GLY A 70 -13.02 -6.59 1.44
CA GLY A 70 -13.96 -7.27 0.53
C GLY A 70 -14.62 -8.50 1.15
N GLU A 71 -13.93 -9.20 2.05
CA GLU A 71 -14.44 -10.38 2.77
C GLU A 71 -15.06 -10.02 4.14
N ALA A 72 -14.77 -8.84 4.67
CA ALA A 72 -15.26 -8.40 5.96
C ALA A 72 -16.70 -7.90 5.90
N ASP A 73 -17.47 -8.19 6.95
CA ASP A 73 -18.78 -7.56 7.16
C ASP A 73 -18.59 -6.10 7.59
N VAL A 74 -18.71 -5.18 6.63
CA VAL A 74 -18.60 -3.74 6.87
C VAL A 74 -19.96 -3.13 7.15
N THR A 75 -20.09 -2.43 8.27
CA THR A 75 -21.31 -1.69 8.64
C THR A 75 -21.03 -0.19 8.71
N ASP A 76 -21.76 0.60 7.92
CA ASP A 76 -21.67 2.05 7.96
C ASP A 76 -22.31 2.61 9.24
N LYS A 77 -21.55 3.40 10.00
CA LYS A 77 -22.04 4.17 11.15
C LYS A 77 -21.97 5.65 10.83
N THR A 78 -23.12 6.32 10.73
CA THR A 78 -23.17 7.78 10.64
C THR A 78 -22.83 8.39 11.99
N VAL A 79 -21.80 9.23 12.02
CA VAL A 79 -21.36 9.97 13.22
C VAL A 79 -21.37 11.47 12.96
N SER A 80 -21.54 12.26 14.03
CA SER A 80 -21.42 13.71 13.94
C SER A 80 -19.94 14.14 13.85
N ARG A 81 -19.68 15.36 13.37
CA ARG A 81 -18.31 15.91 13.35
C ARG A 81 -17.68 15.90 14.74
N GLU A 82 -18.43 16.32 15.75
CA GLU A 82 -17.95 16.36 17.14
C GLU A 82 -17.57 14.96 17.63
N GLU A 83 -18.39 13.94 17.32
CA GLU A 83 -18.10 12.54 17.68
C GLU A 83 -16.87 11.98 16.95
N LEU A 84 -16.68 12.31 15.66
CA LEU A 84 -15.51 11.87 14.88
C LEU A 84 -14.17 12.40 15.43
N PHE A 85 -14.19 13.59 16.04
CA PHE A 85 -12.99 14.24 16.59
C PHE A 85 -12.88 14.08 18.11
N LYS A 86 -13.78 13.35 18.78
CA LYS A 86 -13.59 13.00 20.19
C LYS A 86 -12.38 12.09 20.30
N GLU A 87 -11.54 12.34 21.31
CA GLU A 87 -10.49 11.39 21.68
C GLU A 87 -11.18 10.09 22.12
N ASP A 88 -10.67 8.95 21.67
CA ASP A 88 -11.14 7.65 22.13
C ASP A 88 -10.97 7.60 23.66
N GLU A 89 -12.06 7.44 24.40
CA GLU A 89 -11.98 7.16 25.85
C GLU A 89 -11.32 5.78 26.00
N GLU A 90 -10.09 5.73 26.55
CA GLU A 90 -9.34 4.50 26.83
C GLU A 90 -10.14 3.47 27.66
#